data_AF-A0A444VST9-F1
#
_entry.id   AF-A0A444VST9-F1
#
_cell.length_a   1.000
_cell.length_b   1.000
_cell.length_c   1.000
_cell.angle_alpha   90.00
_cell.angle_beta   90.00
_cell.angle_gamma   90.00
#
_symmetry.space_group_name_H-M   'P 1'
#
loop_
_entity.id
_entity.type
_entity.pdbx_description
1 polymer ?
#
loop_
_entity_poly.entity_id
_entity_poly.type
_entity_poly.pdbx_seq_one_letter_code
_entity_poly.pdbx_strand_id
1 'polypeptide(L)'
;MADLEKNQPNKILKTNQNGELEFTDANNLQAESYNALDCITEGKTLDARQGKVLKDMIDLKPVDLASDTETQISAAVPEDKKVVSRLKLFNWWEWMKRKSEIIVGNWTFNNILKIGNSGYLMTDTYKFCIRGNQGKTLQIGVEGVADDSISIDVTGISLKNRLTLPIGTSTIPALVIPNGVLTSSPQKGAIERDLTGELYHVINNARYRIFDSRDSGNFLTTTWRSTYTSSASVSGTYVNTSASSISSIASGALGSSNQGNYLFKTFDNYLIKNGNYSPSLIAPKSVLFEVYLKGNNCKFSGSQYIKLYSVERTDVTTENSIRNYEIPIQTNLSQSGDLLGSVLMFSETTYDTFGNKILENYKKYFLQTIDYVGNYTDLKFSDASISLEYRVSVLFDDSTNQNSKNVYARPIFTNYSSLFLKI
;
A
#
# COMPACT_ATOMS: atom_id res chain seq x y z
N MET A 1 -70.13 -45.23 -46.02
CA MET A 1 -71.06 -44.08 -46.05
C MET A 1 -72.29 -44.35 -46.95
N ALA A 2 -72.78 -45.60 -47.03
CA ALA A 2 -73.85 -45.98 -47.97
C ALA A 2 -75.28 -45.94 -47.36
N ASP A 3 -75.41 -45.73 -46.05
CA ASP A 3 -76.72 -45.73 -45.35
C ASP A 3 -77.34 -44.34 -45.12
N LEU A 4 -76.64 -43.25 -45.46
CA LEU A 4 -77.12 -41.87 -45.30
C LEU A 4 -78.10 -41.39 -46.39
N GLU A 5 -78.36 -42.23 -47.40
CA GLU A 5 -79.28 -41.93 -48.52
C GLU A 5 -80.59 -42.72 -48.47
N LYS A 6 -80.67 -43.76 -47.63
CA LYS A 6 -81.90 -44.53 -47.46
C LYS A 6 -82.67 -43.97 -46.27
N ASN A 7 -83.67 -43.15 -46.55
CA ASN A 7 -84.62 -42.59 -45.60
C ASN A 7 -85.47 -43.71 -44.98
N GLN A 8 -84.88 -44.49 -44.05
CA GLN A 8 -85.57 -45.58 -43.38
C GLN A 8 -86.22 -45.06 -42.08
N PRO A 9 -87.55 -45.24 -41.90
CA PRO A 9 -88.22 -44.91 -40.65
C PRO A 9 -87.68 -45.76 -39.48
N ASN A 10 -87.75 -45.24 -38.25
CA ASN A 10 -87.27 -45.88 -37.00
C ASN A 10 -85.75 -46.08 -36.86
N LYS A 11 -84.93 -45.14 -37.36
CA LYS A 11 -83.48 -45.06 -37.06
C LYS A 11 -83.15 -43.77 -36.32
N ILE A 12 -82.30 -43.82 -35.29
CA ILE A 12 -81.79 -42.62 -34.62
C ILE A 12 -80.27 -42.49 -34.78
N LEU A 13 -79.76 -41.26 -34.73
CA LEU A 13 -78.33 -40.96 -34.79
C LEU A 13 -77.73 -41.03 -33.37
N LYS A 14 -76.66 -41.80 -33.18
CA LYS A 14 -75.90 -41.86 -31.92
C LYS A 14 -74.41 -41.77 -32.20
N THR A 15 -73.62 -41.53 -31.15
CA THR A 15 -72.16 -41.57 -31.23
C THR A 15 -71.67 -42.97 -30.83
N ASN A 16 -70.81 -43.59 -31.65
CA ASN A 16 -70.21 -44.88 -31.34
C ASN A 16 -69.05 -44.73 -30.32
N GLN A 17 -68.46 -45.86 -29.90
CA GLN A 17 -67.37 -45.87 -28.91
C GLN A 17 -66.09 -45.13 -29.36
N ASN A 18 -65.95 -44.87 -30.66
CA ASN A 18 -64.82 -44.14 -31.24
C ASN A 18 -65.11 -42.63 -31.41
N GLY A 19 -66.29 -42.15 -31.00
CA GLY A 19 -66.67 -40.74 -31.14
C GLY A 19 -67.30 -40.38 -32.49
N GLU A 20 -67.61 -41.35 -33.35
CA GLU A 20 -68.19 -41.12 -34.68
C GLU A 20 -69.72 -41.24 -34.68
N LEU A 21 -70.40 -40.48 -35.53
CA LEU A 21 -71.87 -40.50 -35.64
C LEU A 21 -72.35 -41.65 -36.54
N GLU A 22 -73.20 -42.54 -36.01
CA GLU A 22 -73.81 -43.67 -36.72
C GLU A 22 -75.33 -43.77 -36.48
N PHE A 23 -76.05 -44.42 -37.40
CA PHE A 23 -77.49 -44.70 -37.21
C PHE A 23 -77.72 -46.06 -36.56
N THR A 24 -78.60 -46.12 -35.57
CA THR A 24 -79.02 -47.37 -34.91
C THR A 24 -80.54 -47.51 -34.96
N ASP A 25 -81.04 -48.75 -34.97
CA ASP A 25 -82.48 -49.05 -34.88
C ASP A 25 -83.09 -48.49 -33.60
N ALA A 26 -84.13 -47.66 -33.74
CA ALA A 26 -84.86 -47.06 -32.62
C ALA A 26 -85.50 -48.14 -31.73
N ASN A 27 -85.84 -49.30 -32.31
CA ASN A 27 -86.42 -50.43 -31.59
C ASN A 27 -85.47 -51.03 -30.54
N ASN A 28 -84.15 -50.92 -30.74
CA ASN A 28 -83.15 -51.45 -29.81
C ASN A 28 -82.94 -50.55 -28.57
N LEU A 29 -83.58 -49.38 -28.51
CA LEU A 29 -83.56 -48.48 -27.36
C LEU A 29 -84.79 -48.62 -26.46
N GLN A 30 -85.73 -49.50 -26.82
CA GLN A 30 -86.95 -49.79 -26.04
C GLN A 30 -86.86 -51.07 -25.20
N ALA A 31 -85.65 -51.56 -24.92
CA ALA A 31 -85.46 -52.65 -23.98
C ALA A 31 -85.15 -52.08 -22.58
N GLU A 32 -86.14 -52.28 -21.68
CA GLU A 32 -86.07 -52.16 -20.22
C GLU A 32 -86.06 -50.73 -19.63
N SER A 33 -87.29 -50.24 -19.40
CA SER A 33 -87.72 -49.32 -18.33
C SER A 33 -87.20 -47.87 -18.27
N TYR A 34 -86.65 -47.30 -19.35
CA TYR A 34 -86.37 -45.84 -19.40
C TYR A 34 -86.95 -45.15 -20.65
N ASN A 35 -88.19 -44.64 -20.52
CA ASN A 35 -88.87 -43.81 -21.54
C ASN A 35 -88.35 -42.35 -21.53
N ALA A 36 -87.09 -42.13 -21.90
CA ALA A 36 -86.51 -40.78 -21.93
C ALA A 36 -86.52 -40.12 -23.32
N LEU A 37 -86.94 -40.81 -24.38
CA LEU A 37 -86.94 -40.28 -25.74
C LEU A 37 -88.34 -40.41 -26.37
N ASP A 38 -89.14 -39.36 -26.23
CA ASP A 38 -90.37 -39.16 -27.01
C ASP A 38 -89.99 -38.82 -28.45
N CYS A 39 -90.00 -39.83 -29.30
CA CYS A 39 -89.71 -39.74 -30.73
C CYS A 39 -90.96 -39.61 -31.60
N ILE A 40 -92.12 -39.31 -30.99
CA ILE A 40 -93.42 -39.19 -31.67
C ILE A 40 -93.89 -37.73 -31.74
N THR A 41 -93.41 -36.88 -30.83
CA THR A 41 -93.71 -35.44 -30.82
C THR A 41 -92.67 -34.64 -31.61
N GLU A 42 -93.13 -33.91 -32.63
CA GLU A 42 -92.30 -33.06 -33.50
C GLU A 42 -91.52 -32.01 -32.65
N GLY A 43 -90.19 -31.98 -32.79
CA GLY A 43 -89.31 -31.00 -32.12
C GLY A 43 -88.59 -31.43 -30.84
N LYS A 44 -88.76 -32.68 -30.35
CA LYS A 44 -88.07 -33.17 -29.13
C LYS A 44 -86.86 -34.07 -29.38
N THR A 45 -86.74 -34.66 -30.57
CA THR A 45 -85.56 -35.44 -31.00
C THR A 45 -85.24 -35.08 -32.45
N LEU A 46 -83.96 -34.89 -32.76
CA LEU A 46 -83.53 -34.62 -34.13
C LEU A 46 -83.74 -35.89 -34.95
N ASP A 47 -84.68 -35.85 -35.89
CA ASP A 47 -84.83 -36.96 -36.82
C ASP A 47 -83.60 -37.06 -37.74
N ALA A 48 -83.47 -38.19 -38.44
CA ALA A 48 -82.33 -38.43 -39.32
C ALA A 48 -82.14 -37.34 -40.40
N ARG A 49 -83.19 -36.62 -40.78
CA ARG A 49 -83.12 -35.51 -41.75
C ARG A 49 -82.54 -34.27 -41.11
N GLN A 50 -82.97 -33.92 -39.90
CA GLN A 50 -82.44 -32.77 -39.15
C GLN A 50 -80.98 -33.00 -38.72
N GLY A 51 -80.63 -34.22 -38.31
CA GLY A 51 -79.25 -34.59 -38.01
C GLY A 51 -78.33 -34.51 -39.23
N LYS A 52 -78.83 -34.88 -40.41
CA LYS A 52 -78.09 -34.72 -41.68
C LYS A 52 -77.85 -33.26 -42.03
N VAL A 53 -78.86 -32.39 -41.91
CA VAL A 53 -78.71 -30.94 -42.14
C VAL A 53 -77.68 -30.33 -41.18
N LEU A 54 -77.67 -30.75 -39.92
CA LEU A 54 -76.70 -30.24 -38.93
C LEU A 54 -75.28 -30.70 -39.23
N LYS A 55 -75.11 -31.96 -39.64
CA LYS A 55 -73.82 -32.51 -40.04
C LYS A 55 -73.32 -31.84 -41.33
N ASP A 56 -74.19 -31.70 -42.33
CA ASP A 56 -73.87 -31.01 -43.58
C ASP A 56 -73.51 -29.54 -43.30
N MET A 57 -74.14 -28.88 -42.32
CA MET A 57 -73.76 -27.52 -41.88
C MET A 57 -72.37 -27.46 -41.22
N ILE A 58 -71.96 -28.49 -40.47
CA ILE A 58 -70.64 -28.55 -39.81
C ILE A 58 -69.55 -28.92 -40.83
N ASP A 59 -69.83 -29.86 -41.73
CA ASP A 59 -68.86 -30.36 -42.72
C ASP A 59 -68.66 -29.35 -43.88
N LEU A 60 -69.70 -28.59 -44.27
CA LEU A 60 -69.61 -27.58 -45.35
C LEU A 60 -69.25 -26.17 -44.87
N LYS A 61 -69.29 -25.88 -43.56
CA LYS A 61 -68.77 -24.63 -43.01
C LYS A 61 -67.75 -24.94 -41.92
N PRO A 62 -66.43 -24.78 -42.17
CA PRO A 62 -65.52 -24.61 -41.07
C PRO A 62 -66.04 -23.44 -40.24
N VAL A 63 -66.50 -23.71 -39.02
CA VAL A 63 -66.83 -22.66 -38.05
C VAL A 63 -65.50 -22.09 -37.61
N ASP A 64 -65.01 -21.19 -38.43
CA ASP A 64 -63.78 -20.46 -38.21
C ASP A 64 -64.09 -19.40 -37.16
N LEU A 65 -63.78 -19.74 -35.91
CA LEU A 65 -64.00 -18.91 -34.71
C LEU A 65 -63.26 -17.54 -34.80
N ALA A 66 -62.47 -17.31 -35.85
CA ALA A 66 -61.81 -16.04 -36.16
C ALA A 66 -61.68 -15.81 -37.69
N SER A 67 -62.79 -15.88 -38.42
CA SER A 67 -62.82 -15.62 -39.89
C SER A 67 -63.09 -14.18 -40.30
N ASP A 68 -63.28 -13.23 -39.38
CA ASP A 68 -63.43 -11.84 -39.82
C ASP A 68 -62.10 -11.33 -40.39
N THR A 69 -62.16 -10.59 -41.48
CA THR A 69 -60.96 -9.97 -42.08
C THR A 69 -60.30 -8.97 -41.10
N GLU A 70 -61.00 -8.60 -40.03
CA GLU A 70 -60.56 -7.72 -38.93
C GLU A 70 -59.67 -8.42 -37.87
N THR A 71 -59.49 -9.74 -37.93
CA THR A 71 -58.67 -10.52 -36.99
C THR A 71 -57.33 -10.96 -37.57
N GLN A 72 -57.13 -10.84 -38.88
CA GLN A 72 -55.84 -11.07 -39.54
C GLN A 72 -55.22 -9.74 -39.99
N ILE A 73 -54.42 -9.13 -39.12
CA ILE A 73 -53.73 -7.88 -39.44
C ILE A 73 -52.34 -8.19 -40.01
N SER A 74 -52.17 -8.00 -41.32
CA SER A 74 -50.88 -8.01 -42.02
C SER A 74 -50.30 -6.60 -42.24
N ALA A 75 -50.99 -5.54 -41.78
CA ALA A 75 -50.57 -4.14 -41.88
C ALA A 75 -51.05 -3.28 -40.69
N ALA A 76 -50.43 -2.12 -40.44
CA ALA A 76 -50.75 -1.22 -39.33
C ALA A 76 -52.12 -0.52 -39.52
N VAL A 77 -52.97 -0.52 -38.47
CA VAL A 77 -54.33 0.06 -38.50
C VAL A 77 -54.42 1.28 -37.56
N PRO A 78 -54.98 2.43 -37.98
CA PRO A 78 -55.24 3.58 -37.12
C PRO A 78 -56.33 3.27 -36.08
N GLU A 79 -56.10 3.63 -34.81
CA GLU A 79 -57.01 3.34 -33.69
C GLU A 79 -58.39 3.99 -33.85
N ASP A 80 -59.44 3.18 -33.93
CA ASP A 80 -60.83 3.60 -33.74
C ASP A 80 -61.46 2.89 -32.52
N LYS A 81 -62.35 3.60 -31.84
CA LYS A 81 -62.90 3.39 -30.49
C LYS A 81 -63.80 2.16 -30.36
N LYS A 82 -63.26 0.94 -30.53
CA LYS A 82 -64.01 -0.30 -30.29
C LYS A 82 -63.31 -1.22 -29.29
N VAL A 83 -64.16 -1.94 -28.56
CA VAL A 83 -63.82 -2.93 -27.52
C VAL A 83 -62.84 -3.95 -28.09
N VAL A 84 -61.57 -3.84 -27.69
CA VAL A 84 -60.53 -4.80 -28.04
C VAL A 84 -60.80 -6.12 -27.30
N SER A 85 -60.86 -7.24 -28.02
CA SER A 85 -61.02 -8.55 -27.37
C SER A 85 -59.79 -8.86 -26.49
N ARG A 86 -59.99 -9.50 -25.33
CA ARG A 86 -58.90 -9.83 -24.38
C ARG A 86 -57.75 -10.62 -25.05
N LEU A 87 -58.08 -11.45 -26.04
CA LEU A 87 -57.10 -12.21 -26.82
C LEU A 87 -56.23 -11.32 -27.73
N LYS A 88 -56.81 -10.27 -28.35
CA LYS A 88 -56.05 -9.27 -29.12
C LYS A 88 -55.08 -8.49 -28.22
N LEU A 89 -55.52 -8.08 -27.03
CA LEU A 89 -54.65 -7.43 -26.03
C LEU A 89 -53.51 -8.33 -25.55
N PHE A 90 -53.80 -9.62 -25.30
CA PHE A 90 -52.79 -10.59 -24.88
C PHE A 90 -51.76 -10.84 -25.99
N ASN A 91 -52.20 -11.10 -27.22
CA ASN A 91 -51.30 -11.33 -28.35
C ASN A 91 -50.46 -10.10 -28.68
N TRP A 92 -51.05 -8.90 -28.58
CA TRP A 92 -50.33 -7.65 -28.72
C TRP A 92 -49.28 -7.47 -27.62
N TRP A 93 -49.62 -7.77 -26.36
CA TRP A 93 -48.66 -7.70 -25.25
C TRP A 93 -47.50 -8.70 -25.40
N GLU A 94 -47.79 -9.95 -25.79
CA GLU A 94 -46.76 -10.96 -26.08
C GLU A 94 -45.84 -10.55 -27.23
N TRP A 95 -46.40 -9.89 -28.25
CA TRP A 95 -45.64 -9.34 -29.35
C TRP A 95 -44.75 -8.16 -28.91
N MET A 96 -45.30 -7.20 -28.17
CA MET A 96 -44.55 -6.05 -27.63
C MET A 96 -43.35 -6.49 -26.79
N LYS A 97 -43.50 -7.53 -25.96
CA LYS A 97 -42.39 -8.09 -25.16
C LYS A 97 -41.20 -8.59 -25.98
N ARG A 98 -41.38 -8.86 -27.28
CA ARG A 98 -40.33 -9.38 -28.18
C ARG A 98 -39.77 -8.32 -29.12
N LYS A 99 -40.33 -7.11 -29.13
CA LYS A 99 -39.89 -6.05 -30.04
C LYS A 99 -38.80 -5.19 -29.41
N SER A 100 -37.87 -4.77 -30.26
CA SER A 100 -36.93 -3.71 -29.93
C SER A 100 -37.64 -2.39 -30.18
N GLU A 101 -37.77 -1.59 -29.13
CA GLU A 101 -38.48 -0.32 -29.17
C GLU A 101 -37.49 0.83 -28.94
N ILE A 102 -37.70 1.94 -29.65
CA ILE A 102 -37.02 3.21 -29.36
C ILE A 102 -38.01 4.05 -28.56
N ILE A 103 -37.67 4.25 -27.29
CA ILE A 103 -38.47 5.08 -26.39
C ILE A 103 -37.77 6.43 -26.28
N VAL A 104 -38.50 7.51 -26.57
CA VAL A 104 -38.00 8.89 -26.50
C VAL A 104 -38.73 9.65 -25.40
N GLY A 105 -37.99 10.48 -24.65
CA GLY A 105 -38.52 11.32 -23.57
C GLY A 105 -37.97 10.96 -22.19
N ASN A 106 -38.39 11.73 -21.18
CA ASN A 106 -37.96 11.51 -19.80
C ASN A 106 -38.79 10.40 -19.16
N TRP A 107 -38.14 9.32 -18.74
CA TRP A 107 -38.77 8.21 -18.06
C TRP A 107 -38.30 8.14 -16.62
N THR A 108 -39.24 8.20 -15.68
CA THR A 108 -38.97 8.03 -14.25
C THR A 108 -39.47 6.65 -13.82
N PHE A 109 -38.54 5.78 -13.45
CA PHE A 109 -38.87 4.50 -12.85
C PHE A 109 -39.01 4.70 -11.33
N ASN A 110 -40.24 4.62 -10.81
CA ASN A 110 -40.51 4.75 -9.37
C ASN A 110 -40.03 3.52 -8.55
N ASN A 111 -39.43 2.53 -9.22
CA ASN A 111 -38.93 1.28 -8.66
C ASN A 111 -37.59 0.89 -9.29
N ILE A 112 -36.98 -0.18 -8.80
CA ILE A 112 -35.70 -0.70 -9.29
C ILE A 112 -35.81 -1.15 -10.76
N LEU A 113 -34.96 -0.60 -11.62
CA LEU A 113 -34.76 -1.07 -13.00
C LEU A 113 -33.90 -2.34 -12.99
N LYS A 114 -34.48 -3.47 -13.43
CA LYS A 114 -33.75 -4.72 -13.63
C LYS A 114 -33.34 -4.85 -15.09
N ILE A 115 -32.05 -4.77 -15.34
CA ILE A 115 -31.45 -5.06 -16.65
C ILE A 115 -31.14 -6.56 -16.68
N GLY A 116 -31.48 -7.24 -17.78
CA GLY A 116 -31.23 -8.68 -17.96
C GLY A 116 -29.74 -9.00 -18.17
N ASN A 117 -29.39 -9.60 -19.31
CA ASN A 117 -28.02 -10.04 -19.58
C ASN A 117 -27.03 -8.87 -19.80
N SER A 118 -27.49 -7.76 -20.40
CA SER A 118 -26.64 -6.59 -20.67
C SER A 118 -27.49 -5.35 -20.85
N GLY A 119 -26.99 -4.21 -20.41
CA GLY A 119 -27.56 -2.89 -20.69
C GLY A 119 -26.47 -1.90 -21.08
N TYR A 120 -26.82 -1.00 -21.99
CA TYR A 120 -25.95 0.08 -22.43
C TYR A 120 -26.66 1.41 -22.15
N LEU A 121 -25.95 2.33 -21.51
CA LEU A 121 -26.33 3.74 -21.47
C LEU A 121 -25.44 4.45 -22.49
N MET A 122 -26.03 4.93 -23.58
CA MET A 122 -25.30 5.65 -24.62
C MET A 122 -25.47 7.15 -24.40
N THR A 123 -24.36 7.87 -24.48
CA THR A 123 -24.31 9.32 -24.71
C THR A 123 -23.71 9.54 -26.10
N ASP A 124 -23.77 10.77 -26.61
CA ASP A 124 -23.18 11.12 -27.92
C ASP A 124 -21.67 10.80 -28.00
N THR A 125 -20.98 10.75 -26.85
CA THR A 125 -19.52 10.60 -26.78
C THR A 125 -19.06 9.26 -26.20
N TYR A 126 -19.85 8.65 -25.31
CA TYR A 126 -19.44 7.43 -24.59
C TYR A 126 -20.59 6.43 -24.50
N LYS A 127 -20.25 5.15 -24.66
CA LYS A 127 -21.13 4.03 -24.38
C LYS A 127 -20.73 3.41 -23.05
N PHE A 128 -21.53 3.69 -22.02
CA PHE A 128 -21.41 3.06 -20.72
C PHE A 128 -22.07 1.68 -20.76
N CYS A 129 -21.29 0.64 -20.48
CA CYS A 129 -21.76 -0.74 -20.50
C CYS A 129 -21.91 -1.28 -19.08
N ILE A 130 -23.09 -1.84 -18.77
CA ILE A 130 -23.31 -2.71 -17.62
C ILE A 130 -23.57 -4.11 -18.16
N ARG A 131 -22.62 -5.04 -17.95
CA ARG A 131 -22.83 -6.46 -18.28
C ARG A 131 -23.05 -7.24 -16.99
N GLY A 132 -24.22 -7.84 -16.87
CA GLY A 132 -24.50 -8.86 -15.87
C GLY A 132 -24.27 -10.21 -16.52
N ASN A 133 -23.07 -10.78 -16.41
CA ASN A 133 -22.89 -12.16 -16.82
C ASN A 133 -23.62 -13.08 -15.82
N GLN A 134 -24.13 -14.23 -16.25
CA GLN A 134 -24.91 -15.11 -15.37
C GLN A 134 -24.11 -15.50 -14.11
N GLY A 135 -24.36 -14.76 -13.02
CA GLY A 135 -24.03 -15.11 -11.63
C GLY A 135 -22.63 -14.77 -11.10
N LYS A 136 -22.22 -13.48 -11.04
CA LYS A 136 -21.49 -12.84 -9.88
C LYS A 136 -20.58 -11.65 -10.22
N THR A 137 -20.40 -11.27 -11.49
CA THR A 137 -19.48 -10.21 -11.91
C THR A 137 -20.24 -9.01 -12.50
N LEU A 138 -20.00 -7.81 -11.94
CA LEU A 138 -20.38 -6.52 -12.52
C LEU A 138 -19.17 -5.92 -13.20
N GLN A 139 -19.25 -5.75 -14.52
CA GLN A 139 -18.23 -5.04 -15.30
C GLN A 139 -18.72 -3.64 -15.64
N ILE A 140 -17.90 -2.64 -15.32
CA ILE A 140 -18.16 -1.23 -15.62
C ILE A 140 -17.03 -0.73 -16.52
N GLY A 141 -17.38 -0.30 -17.73
CA GLY A 141 -16.41 0.12 -18.74
C GLY A 141 -17.02 0.92 -19.88
N VAL A 142 -16.14 1.37 -20.78
CA VAL A 142 -16.50 2.06 -22.03
C VAL A 142 -16.35 1.06 -23.18
N GLU A 143 -17.43 0.85 -23.93
CA GLU A 143 -17.41 -0.08 -25.08
C GLU A 143 -16.40 0.40 -26.15
N GLY A 144 -15.59 -0.53 -26.68
CA GLY A 144 -14.60 -0.25 -27.72
C GLY A 144 -13.18 0.00 -27.22
N VAL A 145 -12.97 0.08 -25.90
CA VAL A 145 -11.63 0.03 -25.29
C VAL A 145 -11.39 -1.41 -24.84
N ALA A 146 -10.31 -2.06 -25.30
CA ALA A 146 -10.00 -3.47 -24.99
C ALA A 146 -9.88 -3.75 -23.46
N ASP A 147 -9.80 -2.68 -22.68
CA ASP A 147 -9.69 -2.70 -21.23
C ASP A 147 -10.94 -2.10 -20.57
N ASP A 148 -11.97 -2.92 -20.39
CA ASP A 148 -13.02 -2.66 -19.39
C ASP A 148 -12.34 -2.32 -18.04
N SER A 149 -12.63 -1.13 -17.48
CA SER A 149 -11.78 -0.47 -16.49
C SER A 149 -11.87 -1.01 -15.06
N ILE A 150 -13.03 -1.59 -14.69
CA ILE A 150 -13.32 -2.06 -13.33
C ILE A 150 -14.16 -3.34 -13.41
N SER A 151 -13.66 -4.43 -12.83
CA SER A 151 -14.44 -5.65 -12.59
C SER A 151 -14.72 -5.77 -11.10
N ILE A 152 -15.98 -5.88 -10.71
CA ILE A 152 -16.41 -6.08 -9.32
C ILE A 152 -17.07 -7.45 -9.22
N ASP A 153 -16.57 -8.30 -8.33
CA ASP A 153 -17.16 -9.61 -8.06
C ASP A 153 -17.03 -10.00 -6.58
N VAL A 154 -17.38 -11.25 -6.27
CA VAL A 154 -17.31 -11.79 -4.91
C VAL A 154 -15.89 -11.85 -4.33
N THR A 155 -14.86 -11.73 -5.16
CA THR A 155 -13.44 -11.70 -4.78
C THR A 155 -12.90 -10.27 -4.61
N GLY A 156 -13.63 -9.25 -5.08
CA GLY A 156 -13.34 -7.84 -4.84
C GLY A 156 -13.42 -6.97 -6.09
N ILE A 157 -12.59 -5.93 -6.12
CA ILE A 157 -12.46 -4.97 -7.23
C ILE A 157 -11.14 -5.23 -7.93
N SER A 158 -11.19 -5.52 -9.24
CA SER A 158 -10.01 -5.64 -10.10
C SER A 158 -9.93 -4.45 -11.04
N LEU A 159 -8.76 -3.80 -11.05
CA LEU A 159 -8.41 -2.68 -11.93
C LEU A 159 -7.29 -3.15 -12.85
N LYS A 160 -7.45 -2.99 -14.17
CA LYS A 160 -6.49 -3.54 -15.15
C LYS A 160 -5.16 -2.78 -15.24
N ASN A 161 -5.21 -1.45 -15.36
CA ASN A 161 -4.02 -0.66 -15.75
C ASN A 161 -3.59 0.36 -14.70
N ARG A 162 -4.51 1.17 -14.18
CA ARG A 162 -4.17 2.34 -13.36
C ARG A 162 -5.19 2.55 -12.27
N LEU A 163 -4.69 2.78 -11.06
CA LEU A 163 -5.44 3.37 -9.96
C LEU A 163 -5.00 4.83 -9.83
N THR A 164 -5.91 5.77 -10.07
CA THR A 164 -5.69 7.20 -9.82
C THR A 164 -6.61 7.62 -8.69
N LEU A 165 -6.02 8.08 -7.59
CA LEU A 165 -6.72 8.49 -6.38
C LEU A 165 -6.62 10.01 -6.23
N PRO A 166 -7.62 10.68 -5.63
CA PRO A 166 -7.49 12.09 -5.26
C PRO A 166 -6.35 12.28 -4.25
N ILE A 167 -5.83 13.51 -4.16
CA ILE A 167 -4.82 13.86 -3.15
C ILE A 167 -5.45 13.67 -1.76
N GLY A 168 -4.77 12.91 -0.90
CA GLY A 168 -5.21 12.71 0.47
C GLY A 168 -5.05 13.98 1.31
N THR A 169 -5.91 14.14 2.31
CA THR A 169 -5.79 15.15 3.36
C THR A 169 -5.30 14.51 4.67
N SER A 170 -5.06 15.32 5.70
CA SER A 170 -4.70 14.81 7.03
C SER A 170 -5.80 13.96 7.69
N THR A 171 -7.05 14.08 7.24
CA THR A 171 -8.20 13.33 7.78
C THR A 171 -8.76 12.30 6.80
N ILE A 172 -8.49 12.44 5.50
CA ILE A 172 -8.98 11.56 4.44
C ILE A 172 -7.79 11.09 3.60
N PRO A 173 -7.14 9.97 3.96
CA PRO A 173 -6.01 9.46 3.19
C PRO A 173 -6.46 9.00 1.79
N ALA A 174 -5.57 9.11 0.80
CA ALA A 174 -5.85 8.68 -0.58
C ALA A 174 -6.09 7.17 -0.70
N LEU A 175 -5.39 6.36 0.11
CA LEU A 175 -5.48 4.90 0.15
C LEU A 175 -5.39 4.42 1.59
N VAL A 176 -6.30 3.53 1.99
CA VAL A 176 -6.23 2.79 3.26
C VAL A 176 -6.11 1.32 2.95
N ILE A 177 -5.00 0.71 3.39
CA ILE A 177 -4.85 -0.75 3.41
C ILE A 177 -5.21 -1.21 4.83
N PRO A 178 -6.31 -1.95 5.04
CA PRO A 178 -6.71 -2.42 6.35
C PRO A 178 -5.72 -3.44 6.91
N ASN A 179 -5.62 -3.52 8.24
CA ASN A 179 -4.86 -4.58 8.90
C ASN A 179 -5.55 -5.93 8.68
N GLY A 180 -4.78 -6.99 8.52
CA GLY A 180 -5.34 -8.31 8.27
C GLY A 180 -4.35 -9.45 8.50
N VAL A 181 -4.82 -10.68 8.29
CA VAL A 181 -3.94 -11.85 8.24
C VAL A 181 -3.24 -11.86 6.88
N LEU A 182 -1.92 -11.98 6.89
CA LEU A 182 -1.13 -12.11 5.66
C LEU A 182 -1.58 -13.34 4.86
N THR A 183 -1.50 -13.28 3.53
CA THR A 183 -1.91 -14.42 2.71
C THR A 183 -1.05 -15.65 3.01
N SER A 184 -1.61 -16.86 2.93
CA SER A 184 -0.82 -18.08 3.17
C SER A 184 0.26 -18.31 2.10
N SER A 185 0.02 -17.84 0.88
CA SER A 185 0.94 -17.92 -0.26
C SER A 185 1.27 -16.51 -0.78
N PRO A 186 2.48 -15.98 -0.52
CA PRO A 186 2.86 -14.64 -0.95
C PRO A 186 2.71 -14.46 -2.46
N GLN A 187 2.02 -13.40 -2.88
CA GLN A 187 1.82 -13.09 -4.30
C GLN A 187 2.82 -12.02 -4.76
N LYS A 188 3.67 -12.32 -5.75
CA LYS A 188 4.64 -11.35 -6.28
C LYS A 188 3.96 -10.03 -6.68
N GLY A 189 4.48 -8.92 -6.18
CA GLY A 189 3.94 -7.58 -6.42
C GLY A 189 2.83 -7.15 -5.46
N ALA A 190 2.40 -8.02 -4.54
CA ALA A 190 1.43 -7.65 -3.52
C ALA A 190 2.02 -6.69 -2.48
N ILE A 191 1.17 -5.77 -2.01
CA ILE A 191 1.36 -5.02 -0.78
C ILE A 191 0.37 -5.58 0.24
N GLU A 192 0.87 -6.08 1.36
CA GLU A 192 0.07 -6.68 2.43
C GLU A 192 0.27 -5.91 3.72
N ARG A 193 -0.73 -5.94 4.61
CA ARG A 193 -0.64 -5.37 5.94
C ARG A 193 -1.06 -6.40 6.97
N ASP A 194 -0.20 -6.64 7.95
CA ASP A 194 -0.49 -7.64 8.99
C ASP A 194 -1.46 -7.11 10.06
N LEU A 195 -1.73 -7.93 11.08
CA LEU A 195 -2.63 -7.57 12.19
C LEU A 195 -2.05 -6.45 13.08
N THR A 196 -0.73 -6.28 13.09
CA THR A 196 -0.02 -5.25 13.88
C THR A 196 0.13 -3.93 13.12
N GLY A 197 -0.29 -3.89 11.85
CA GLY A 197 -0.22 -2.72 10.98
C GLY A 197 1.13 -2.55 10.26
N GLU A 198 1.98 -3.57 10.27
CA GLU A 198 3.21 -3.62 9.48
C GLU A 198 2.89 -3.88 8.01
N LEU A 199 3.51 -3.08 7.13
CA LEU A 199 3.34 -3.21 5.69
C LEU A 199 4.44 -4.09 5.11
N TYR A 200 4.09 -4.91 4.13
CA TYR A 200 4.98 -5.83 3.46
C TYR A 200 4.86 -5.68 1.94
N HIS A 201 5.98 -5.68 1.24
CA HIS A 201 6.04 -5.86 -0.21
C HIS A 201 6.53 -7.29 -0.51
N VAL A 202 5.83 -7.99 -1.39
CA VAL A 202 6.19 -9.35 -1.80
C VAL A 202 7.02 -9.35 -3.09
N ILE A 203 8.26 -9.85 -3.01
CA ILE A 203 9.16 -10.04 -4.16
C ILE A 203 9.64 -11.49 -4.16
N ASN A 204 9.60 -12.16 -5.32
CA ASN A 204 10.08 -13.54 -5.48
C ASN A 204 9.50 -14.53 -4.44
N ASN A 205 8.19 -14.41 -4.15
CA ASN A 205 7.47 -15.20 -3.14
C ASN A 205 7.98 -15.03 -1.69
N ALA A 206 8.78 -14.00 -1.41
CA ALA A 206 9.20 -13.63 -0.07
C ALA A 206 8.58 -12.28 0.33
N ARG A 207 8.25 -12.14 1.62
CA ARG A 207 7.74 -10.90 2.21
C ARG A 207 8.89 -10.07 2.73
N TYR A 208 8.91 -8.80 2.37
CA TYR A 208 9.85 -7.80 2.89
C TYR A 208 9.06 -6.73 3.62
N ARG A 209 9.26 -6.62 4.93
CA ARG A 209 8.62 -5.57 5.72
C ARG A 209 9.13 -4.20 5.22
N ILE A 210 8.22 -3.29 4.93
CA ILE A 210 8.53 -1.90 4.61
C ILE A 210 8.74 -1.18 5.93
N PHE A 211 9.96 -0.68 6.15
CA PHE A 211 10.31 0.03 7.37
C PHE A 211 9.71 1.43 7.40
N ASP A 212 9.37 1.89 8.60
CA ASP A 212 8.85 3.24 8.84
C ASP A 212 9.47 3.90 10.08
N SER A 213 8.93 5.04 10.50
CA SER A 213 9.44 5.79 11.66
C SER A 213 9.43 5.02 12.97
N ARG A 214 8.65 3.94 13.11
CA ARG A 214 8.67 3.07 14.29
C ARG A 214 9.98 2.30 14.41
N ASP A 215 10.68 2.11 13.29
CA ASP A 215 11.95 1.38 13.23
C ASP A 215 13.16 2.27 13.41
N SER A 216 13.00 3.58 13.63
CA SER A 216 14.13 4.50 13.76
C SER A 216 15.07 4.15 14.91
N GLY A 217 14.58 3.41 15.92
CA GLY A 217 15.40 2.88 17.03
C GLY A 217 16.16 1.59 16.70
N ASN A 218 15.90 0.98 15.54
CA ASN A 218 16.52 -0.27 15.11
C ASN A 218 17.68 -0.04 14.12
N PHE A 219 17.95 1.21 13.73
CA PHE A 219 19.00 1.56 12.78
C PHE A 219 20.09 2.43 13.42
N LEU A 220 21.35 2.09 13.14
CA LEU A 220 22.47 2.98 13.38
C LEU A 220 22.28 4.24 12.53
N THR A 221 21.97 5.35 13.19
CA THR A 221 21.76 6.63 12.51
C THR A 221 23.04 7.44 12.62
N THR A 222 23.66 7.78 11.48
CA THR A 222 24.78 8.74 11.48
C THR A 222 24.23 10.13 11.79
N THR A 223 24.47 10.64 13.00
CA THR A 223 24.00 11.96 13.43
C THR A 223 24.94 13.07 13.00
N TRP A 224 26.20 12.73 12.76
CA TRP A 224 27.17 13.62 12.16
C TRP A 224 28.33 12.84 11.55
N ARG A 225 28.90 13.39 10.47
CA ARG A 225 30.12 12.92 9.84
C ARG A 225 30.96 14.13 9.43
N SER A 226 32.26 14.09 9.67
CA SER A 226 33.20 15.09 9.17
C SER A 226 33.16 15.12 7.63
N THR A 227 32.95 16.29 7.04
CA THR A 227 32.95 16.46 5.57
C THR A 227 34.35 16.70 5.00
N TYR A 228 35.31 17.04 5.86
CA TYR A 228 36.67 17.39 5.46
C TYR A 228 37.68 16.62 6.31
N THR A 229 38.86 16.38 5.73
CA THR A 229 40.04 15.92 6.45
C THR A 229 40.60 17.06 7.30
N SER A 230 40.81 16.81 8.58
CA SER A 230 41.46 17.75 9.50
C SER A 230 42.89 17.30 9.77
N SER A 231 43.82 18.24 9.93
CA SER A 231 45.21 17.90 10.24
C SER A 231 45.86 18.92 11.16
N ALA A 232 46.60 18.42 12.15
CA ALA A 232 47.44 19.22 13.04
C ALA A 232 48.89 18.79 12.85
N SER A 233 49.80 19.75 12.72
CA SER A 233 51.23 19.48 12.55
C SER A 233 52.06 20.38 13.43
N VAL A 234 52.99 19.78 14.15
CA VAL A 234 54.04 20.52 14.86
C VAL A 234 55.30 20.49 14.00
N SER A 235 56.08 21.57 14.00
CA SER A 235 57.33 21.66 13.26
C SER A 235 58.33 22.47 14.05
N GLY A 236 59.49 21.88 14.36
CA GLY A 236 60.55 22.60 15.03
C GLY A 236 61.53 21.70 15.76
N THR A 237 62.54 22.35 16.34
CA THR A 237 63.52 21.77 17.26
C THR A 237 63.21 22.10 18.72
N TYR A 238 62.14 22.88 18.95
CA TYR A 238 61.73 23.41 20.25
C TYR A 238 60.80 22.47 21.02
N VAL A 239 60.74 22.69 22.32
CA VAL A 239 60.20 21.75 23.31
C VAL A 239 58.75 22.11 23.63
N ASN A 240 57.88 21.11 23.71
CA ASN A 240 56.45 21.25 24.06
C ASN A 240 55.65 22.21 23.17
N THR A 241 55.95 22.26 21.87
CA THR A 241 55.07 22.94 20.91
C THR A 241 53.88 22.06 20.60
N SER A 242 52.67 22.60 20.75
CA SER A 242 51.44 21.96 20.30
C SER A 242 50.83 22.73 19.13
N ALA A 243 50.31 21.99 18.17
CA ALA A 243 49.50 22.54 17.09
C ALA A 243 48.11 21.92 17.16
N SER A 244 47.09 22.69 16.82
CA SER A 244 45.72 22.20 16.78
C SER A 244 44.99 22.52 15.49
N SER A 245 44.04 21.66 15.13
CA SER A 245 43.08 21.91 14.07
C SER A 245 41.68 21.58 14.57
N ILE A 246 40.68 22.29 14.05
CA ILE A 246 39.30 22.21 14.52
C ILE A 246 38.41 21.68 13.41
N SER A 247 37.54 20.73 13.73
CA SER A 247 36.44 20.28 12.87
C SER A 247 35.12 20.61 13.56
N SER A 248 34.30 21.46 12.94
CA SER A 248 33.01 21.83 13.52
C SER A 248 32.05 20.65 13.51
N ILE A 249 31.35 20.47 14.63
CA ILE A 249 30.29 19.49 14.75
C ILE A 249 28.96 20.23 14.55
N ALA A 250 28.05 19.68 13.75
CA ALA A 250 26.73 20.27 13.54
C ALA A 250 25.94 20.31 14.86
N SER A 251 25.11 21.35 15.05
CA SER A 251 24.21 21.40 16.22
C SER A 251 23.33 20.16 16.28
N GLY A 252 23.16 19.59 17.49
CA GLY A 252 22.37 18.39 17.71
C GLY A 252 23.02 17.07 17.31
N ALA A 253 24.28 17.06 16.85
CA ALA A 253 25.02 15.82 16.51
C ALA A 253 25.12 14.82 17.67
N LEU A 254 25.27 15.32 18.89
CA LEU A 254 25.22 14.55 20.14
C LEU A 254 23.86 14.68 20.84
N GLY A 255 22.79 14.76 20.05
CA GLY A 255 21.41 14.74 20.53
C GLY A 255 20.69 16.05 20.38
N SER A 256 19.76 16.10 19.43
CA SER A 256 18.57 16.94 19.52
C SER A 256 17.56 16.40 20.55
N SER A 257 17.72 15.14 20.99
CA SER A 257 16.91 14.49 22.01
C SER A 257 17.59 14.54 23.38
N ASN A 258 16.80 14.75 24.43
CA ASN A 258 17.19 14.83 25.85
C ASN A 258 18.15 13.70 26.33
N GLN A 259 18.12 12.53 25.70
CA GLN A 259 18.99 11.39 26.00
C GLN A 259 19.42 10.69 24.69
N GLY A 260 20.54 9.96 24.74
CA GLY A 260 21.03 9.20 23.59
C GLY A 260 22.30 8.40 23.88
N ASN A 261 22.45 7.26 23.20
CA ASN A 261 23.67 6.47 23.15
C ASN A 261 24.29 6.65 21.77
N TYR A 262 25.59 6.90 21.74
CA TYR A 262 26.33 7.18 20.52
C TYR A 262 27.62 6.37 20.48
N LEU A 263 28.12 6.16 19.26
CA LEU A 263 29.46 5.64 19.00
C LEU A 263 30.22 6.69 18.21
N PHE A 264 31.27 7.24 18.80
CA PHE A 264 32.24 8.04 18.07
C PHE A 264 33.21 7.10 17.38
N LYS A 265 33.26 7.15 16.04
CA LYS A 265 34.25 6.42 15.24
C LYS A 265 35.17 7.39 14.54
N THR A 266 36.45 7.06 14.49
CA THR A 266 37.47 7.89 13.85
C THR A 266 38.51 7.05 13.13
N PHE A 267 38.99 7.57 11.99
CA PHE A 267 40.05 6.98 11.18
C PHE A 267 41.19 7.98 11.03
N ASP A 268 42.32 7.64 11.66
CA ASP A 268 43.42 8.57 11.92
C ASP A 268 44.73 8.04 11.33
N ASN A 269 45.53 8.95 10.80
CA ASN A 269 46.89 8.72 10.35
C ASN A 269 47.86 9.59 11.14
N TYR A 270 48.87 8.96 11.71
CA TYR A 270 49.92 9.58 12.50
C TYR A 270 51.21 9.51 11.69
N LEU A 271 51.65 10.64 11.11
CA LEU A 271 53.03 10.78 10.67
C LEU A 271 53.87 11.11 11.91
N ILE A 272 54.70 10.17 12.33
CA ILE A 272 55.47 10.28 13.58
C ILE A 272 56.85 10.86 13.28
N LYS A 273 57.45 10.39 12.19
CA LYS A 273 58.76 10.78 11.70
C LYS A 273 58.66 11.19 10.24
N ASN A 274 59.31 12.29 9.90
CA ASN A 274 59.37 12.80 8.54
C ASN A 274 60.81 12.74 8.02
N GLY A 275 61.19 11.62 7.40
CA GLY A 275 62.54 11.36 6.91
C GLY A 275 63.44 10.66 7.93
N ASN A 276 64.76 10.71 7.77
CA ASN A 276 65.71 10.08 8.69
C ASN A 276 66.29 11.08 9.70
N TYR A 277 66.38 10.66 10.96
CA TYR A 277 67.07 11.44 11.98
C TYR A 277 68.56 11.22 11.85
N SER A 278 69.34 12.31 11.84
CA SER A 278 70.80 12.20 11.84
C SER A 278 71.26 11.54 13.14
N PRO A 279 72.19 10.55 13.10
CA PRO A 279 72.75 9.94 14.31
C PRO A 279 73.45 10.93 15.25
N SER A 280 73.81 12.11 14.75
CA SER A 280 74.46 13.18 15.52
C SER A 280 73.49 14.07 16.30
N LEU A 281 72.18 13.90 16.11
CA LEU A 281 71.12 14.70 16.73
C LEU A 281 70.26 13.85 17.65
N ILE A 282 69.63 14.50 18.63
CA ILE A 282 68.72 13.90 19.60
C ILE A 282 67.34 13.78 18.96
N ALA A 283 66.88 12.55 18.74
CA ALA A 283 65.52 12.28 18.27
C ALA A 283 64.49 12.67 19.35
N PRO A 284 63.21 12.88 18.98
CA PRO A 284 62.16 13.03 19.97
C PRO A 284 62.12 11.81 20.90
N LYS A 285 61.87 12.05 22.18
CA LYS A 285 61.59 10.99 23.15
C LYS A 285 60.23 10.35 22.88
N SER A 286 59.22 11.20 22.67
CA SER A 286 57.88 10.76 22.29
C SER A 286 57.13 11.82 21.50
N VAL A 287 56.11 11.36 20.77
CA VAL A 287 55.14 12.21 20.09
C VAL A 287 53.76 11.87 20.64
N LEU A 288 53.05 12.86 21.15
CA LEU A 288 51.72 12.71 21.72
C LEU A 288 50.66 13.22 20.75
N PHE A 289 49.71 12.36 20.40
CA PHE A 289 48.55 12.68 19.58
C PHE A 289 47.29 12.64 20.43
N GLU A 290 46.47 13.68 20.38
CA GLU A 290 45.29 13.80 21.25
C GLU A 290 44.09 14.29 20.46
N VAL A 291 42.91 13.79 20.82
CA VAL A 291 41.65 14.27 20.27
C VAL A 291 40.77 14.74 21.41
N TYR A 292 40.32 15.98 21.29
CA TYR A 292 39.48 16.64 22.26
C TYR A 292 38.10 16.91 21.70
N LEU A 293 37.09 16.85 22.56
CA LEU A 293 35.84 17.55 22.34
C LEU A 293 35.97 18.94 22.94
N LYS A 294 35.73 19.97 22.12
CA LYS A 294 35.83 21.38 22.47
C LYS A 294 34.45 22.03 22.51
N GLY A 295 34.14 22.71 23.60
CA GLY A 295 32.97 23.57 23.72
C GLY A 295 33.27 24.96 23.15
N ASN A 296 32.59 25.33 22.06
CA ASN A 296 32.78 26.64 21.41
C ASN A 296 32.04 27.75 22.17
N ASN A 297 30.83 27.44 22.67
CA ASN A 297 30.00 28.34 23.48
C ASN A 297 29.65 27.72 24.86
N CYS A 298 30.34 26.65 25.24
CA CYS A 298 30.02 25.86 26.42
C CYS A 298 31.28 25.31 27.11
N LYS A 299 31.08 24.78 28.32
CA LYS A 299 32.06 24.06 29.13
C LYS A 299 31.50 22.69 29.52
N PHE A 300 32.41 21.79 29.85
CA PHE A 300 32.18 20.43 30.33
C PHE A 300 32.76 20.33 31.75
N SER A 301 31.90 20.43 32.77
CA SER A 301 32.30 20.49 34.18
C SER A 301 33.43 21.51 34.45
N GLY A 302 33.27 22.73 33.98
CA GLY A 302 34.23 23.83 34.14
C GLY A 302 35.34 23.91 33.08
N SER A 303 35.55 22.90 32.24
CA SER A 303 36.57 22.92 31.17
C SER A 303 35.94 23.06 29.79
N GLN A 304 36.46 23.92 28.91
CA GLN A 304 36.03 23.93 27.50
C GLN A 304 36.57 22.73 26.69
N TYR A 305 37.48 21.95 27.26
CA TYR A 305 38.14 20.84 26.58
C TYR A 305 38.06 19.58 27.43
N ILE A 306 37.64 18.49 26.81
CA ILE A 306 37.69 17.15 27.41
C ILE A 306 38.33 16.20 26.42
N LYS A 307 39.12 15.25 26.91
CA LYS A 307 39.94 14.39 26.06
C LYS A 307 39.13 13.16 25.69
N LEU A 308 38.89 12.94 24.40
CA LEU A 308 38.28 11.69 23.93
C LEU A 308 39.29 10.55 24.07
N TYR A 309 40.45 10.72 23.46
CA TYR A 309 41.55 9.78 23.59
C TYR A 309 42.92 10.43 23.34
N SER A 310 43.98 9.71 23.73
CA SER A 310 45.36 10.03 23.39
C SER A 310 46.17 8.81 22.99
N VAL A 311 47.15 9.03 22.13
CA VAL A 311 48.12 8.03 21.67
C VAL A 311 49.52 8.61 21.86
N GLU A 312 50.32 8.00 22.72
CA GLU A 312 51.73 8.37 22.88
C GLU A 312 52.61 7.43 22.05
N ARG A 313 53.46 8.03 21.20
CA ARG A 313 54.38 7.32 20.30
C ARG A 313 55.81 7.47 20.77
N THR A 314 56.33 6.41 21.39
CA THR A 314 57.74 6.29 21.81
C THR A 314 58.60 5.64 20.73
N ASP A 315 57.99 4.97 19.75
CA ASP A 315 58.64 4.37 18.57
C ASP A 315 58.91 5.43 17.49
N VAL A 316 59.67 6.46 17.84
CA VAL A 316 59.90 7.63 16.97
C VAL A 316 60.67 7.34 15.69
N THR A 317 61.09 6.09 15.47
CA THR A 317 61.71 5.61 14.22
C THR A 317 60.69 5.20 13.17
N THR A 318 59.46 4.87 13.58
CA THR A 318 58.34 4.54 12.69
C THR A 318 57.93 5.78 11.91
N GLU A 319 57.76 5.67 10.58
CA GLU A 319 57.37 6.81 9.75
C GLU A 319 55.91 7.18 9.95
N ASN A 320 55.00 6.23 9.72
CA ASN A 320 53.56 6.44 9.84
C ASN A 320 52.87 5.35 10.65
N SER A 321 51.64 5.65 11.05
CA SER A 321 50.74 4.67 11.62
C SER A 321 49.31 5.07 11.39
N ILE A 322 48.52 4.13 10.90
CA ILE A 322 47.08 4.31 10.71
C ILE A 322 46.33 3.53 11.79
N ARG A 323 45.30 4.15 12.37
CA ARG A 323 44.48 3.57 13.44
C ARG A 323 43.01 3.95 13.32
N ASN A 324 42.17 3.08 13.86
CA ASN A 324 40.76 3.34 14.06
C ASN A 324 40.45 3.28 15.55
N TYR A 325 39.62 4.21 16.02
CA TYR A 325 39.15 4.21 17.41
C TYR A 325 37.63 4.30 17.45
N GLU A 326 37.08 3.62 18.45
CA GLU A 326 35.65 3.59 18.73
C GLU A 326 35.43 3.92 20.21
N ILE A 327 34.64 4.95 20.48
CA ILE A 327 34.37 5.44 21.83
C ILE A 327 32.86 5.49 22.03
N PRO A 328 32.29 4.62 22.88
CA PRO A 328 30.90 4.73 23.32
C PRO A 328 30.70 6.02 24.10
N ILE A 329 29.67 6.77 23.74
CA ILE A 329 29.30 8.06 24.34
C ILE A 329 27.84 8.00 24.75
N GLN A 330 27.54 8.40 25.98
CA GLN A 330 26.18 8.54 26.47
C GLN A 330 25.89 10.00 26.78
N THR A 331 24.71 10.47 26.37
CA THR A 331 24.17 11.77 26.76
C THR A 331 22.88 11.58 27.55
N ASN A 332 22.73 12.28 28.67
CA ASN A 332 21.51 12.29 29.47
C ASN A 332 21.10 13.72 29.86
N LEU A 333 19.87 13.89 30.35
CA LEU A 333 19.51 15.08 31.12
C LEU A 333 19.89 14.91 32.59
N SER A 334 20.28 16.01 33.21
CA SER A 334 20.41 16.14 34.66
C SER A 334 19.64 17.36 35.11
N GLN A 335 18.92 17.22 36.22
CA GLN A 335 18.20 18.30 36.87
C GLN A 335 18.88 18.63 38.20
N SER A 336 19.06 19.92 38.49
CA SER A 336 19.53 20.41 39.79
C SER A 336 18.73 21.65 40.16
N GLY A 337 17.78 21.51 41.08
CA GLY A 337 16.75 22.52 41.33
C GLY A 337 15.90 22.75 40.06
N ASP A 338 15.81 24.02 39.66
CA ASP A 338 15.07 24.45 38.47
C ASP A 338 15.89 24.37 37.16
N LEU A 339 17.20 24.06 37.26
CA LEU A 339 18.07 23.95 36.10
C LEU A 339 17.98 22.56 35.49
N LEU A 340 17.75 22.52 34.18
CA LEU A 340 17.72 21.30 33.39
C LEU A 340 18.69 21.41 32.21
N GLY A 341 19.67 20.52 32.15
CA GLY A 341 20.64 20.51 31.06
C GLY A 341 21.23 19.13 30.81
N SER A 342 22.20 19.08 29.91
CA SER A 342 22.79 17.83 29.42
C SER A 342 24.03 17.41 30.21
N VAL A 343 24.23 16.10 30.26
CA VAL A 343 25.42 15.45 30.79
C VAL A 343 25.98 14.53 29.71
N LEU A 344 27.30 14.58 29.54
CA LEU A 344 28.07 13.70 28.68
C LEU A 344 28.83 12.68 29.52
N MET A 345 28.82 11.42 29.11
CA MET A 345 29.57 10.37 29.79
C MET A 345 30.24 9.46 28.77
N PHE A 346 31.51 9.15 29.00
CA PHE A 346 32.29 8.23 28.18
C PHE A 346 33.58 7.85 28.90
N SER A 347 34.30 6.88 28.35
CA SER A 347 35.63 6.49 28.82
C SER A 347 36.72 7.28 28.09
N GLU A 348 37.44 8.14 28.82
CA GLU A 348 38.68 8.74 28.30
C GLU A 348 39.75 7.65 28.23
N THR A 349 40.29 7.44 27.02
CA THR A 349 41.13 6.28 26.75
C THR A 349 42.54 6.69 26.32
N THR A 350 43.57 6.04 26.86
CA THR A 350 44.96 6.18 26.40
C THR A 350 45.41 4.88 25.73
N TYR A 351 46.05 5.01 24.58
CA TYR A 351 46.55 3.88 23.79
C TYR A 351 48.08 3.89 23.68
N ASP A 352 48.67 2.69 23.61
CA ASP A 352 50.09 2.51 23.33
C ASP A 352 50.41 2.65 21.83
N THR A 353 51.68 2.46 21.48
CA THR A 353 52.19 2.50 20.10
C THR A 353 51.54 1.45 19.18
N PHE A 354 51.10 0.33 19.74
CA PHE A 354 50.45 -0.76 19.03
C PHE A 354 48.93 -0.58 18.92
N GLY A 355 48.36 0.40 19.63
CA GLY A 355 46.93 0.65 19.70
C GLY A 355 46.22 -0.17 20.79
N ASN A 356 46.95 -0.80 21.71
CA ASN A 356 46.35 -1.44 22.87
C ASN A 356 45.91 -0.38 23.88
N LYS A 357 44.80 -0.64 24.57
CA LYS A 357 44.30 0.21 25.64
C LYS A 357 45.22 0.10 26.87
N ILE A 358 45.82 1.20 27.30
CA ILE A 358 46.66 1.26 28.52
C ILE A 358 45.82 1.70 29.71
N LEU A 359 45.03 2.76 29.53
CA LEU A 359 44.26 3.40 30.59
C LEU A 359 42.87 3.73 30.09
N GLU A 360 41.87 3.49 30.94
CA GLU A 360 40.48 3.81 30.69
C GLU A 360 39.89 4.47 31.94
N ASN A 361 39.44 5.71 31.81
CA ASN A 361 38.79 6.42 32.90
C ASN A 361 37.39 6.82 32.48
N TYR A 362 36.38 6.20 33.08
CA TYR A 362 35.00 6.61 32.89
C TYR A 362 34.77 7.98 33.53
N LYS A 363 34.31 8.95 32.74
CA LYS A 363 34.11 10.33 33.16
C LYS A 363 32.68 10.77 32.89
N LYS A 364 32.23 11.70 33.74
CA LYS A 364 30.93 12.38 33.65
C LYS A 364 31.17 13.88 33.60
N TYR A 365 30.62 14.52 32.57
CA TYR A 365 30.78 15.94 32.29
C TYR A 365 29.43 16.64 32.23
N PHE A 366 29.21 17.63 33.10
CA PHE A 366 28.03 18.49 33.06
C PHE A 366 28.21 19.56 31.99
N LEU A 367 27.25 19.69 31.08
CA LEU A 367 27.31 20.71 30.04
C LEU A 367 26.85 22.05 30.60
N GLN A 368 27.67 23.07 30.41
CA GLN A 368 27.52 24.37 31.05
C GLN A 368 27.66 25.51 30.03
N THR A 369 26.97 26.62 30.21
CA THR A 369 27.31 27.87 29.50
C THR A 369 28.70 28.37 29.93
N ILE A 370 29.36 29.19 29.11
CA ILE A 370 30.72 29.69 29.43
C ILE A 370 30.77 30.44 30.76
N ASP A 371 29.75 31.24 31.07
CA ASP A 371 29.77 32.11 32.25
C ASP A 371 29.15 31.46 33.50
N TYR A 372 28.71 30.19 33.40
CA TYR A 372 28.12 29.48 34.52
C TYR A 372 29.17 29.17 35.61
N VAL A 373 28.85 29.53 36.85
CA VAL A 373 29.73 29.39 38.03
C VAL A 373 29.32 28.20 38.93
N GLY A 374 28.22 27.52 38.60
CA GLY A 374 27.73 26.38 39.39
C GLY A 374 28.42 25.05 39.05
N ASN A 375 28.11 24.01 39.83
CA ASN A 375 28.68 22.66 39.68
C ASN A 375 27.79 21.70 38.85
N TYR A 376 26.63 22.17 38.38
CA TYR A 376 25.64 21.38 37.66
C TYR A 376 25.53 21.83 36.20
N THR A 377 24.52 21.35 35.49
CA THR A 377 24.26 21.70 34.09
C THR A 377 23.23 22.83 33.99
N ASP A 378 23.44 23.75 33.05
CA ASP A 378 22.50 24.82 32.67
C ASP A 378 22.29 24.89 31.14
N LEU A 379 22.87 23.95 30.39
CA LEU A 379 22.85 23.96 28.92
C LEU A 379 22.51 22.57 28.36
N LYS A 380 21.68 22.52 27.31
CA LYS A 380 21.39 21.29 26.56
C LYS A 380 22.27 21.14 25.34
N PHE A 381 22.50 19.89 24.90
CA PHE A 381 23.25 19.61 23.67
C PHE A 381 22.61 20.19 22.39
N SER A 382 21.29 20.38 22.37
CA SER A 382 20.59 21.07 21.27
C SER A 382 21.02 22.52 21.09
N ASP A 383 21.51 23.14 22.17
CA ASP A 383 21.82 24.56 22.24
C ASP A 383 23.35 24.80 22.31
N ALA A 384 24.12 23.72 22.42
CA ALA A 384 25.57 23.76 22.49
C ALA A 384 26.21 23.70 21.11
N SER A 385 27.25 24.51 20.94
CA SER A 385 28.17 24.49 19.82
C SER A 385 29.45 23.82 20.26
N ILE A 386 29.78 22.69 19.64
CA ILE A 386 30.94 21.86 19.95
C ILE A 386 31.77 21.59 18.69
N SER A 387 33.03 21.22 18.87
CA SER A 387 33.94 20.86 17.79
C SER A 387 34.90 19.75 18.23
N LEU A 388 35.50 19.05 17.26
CA LEU A 388 36.67 18.20 17.51
C LEU A 388 37.92 19.05 17.38
N GLU A 389 38.83 18.95 18.34
CA GLU A 389 40.16 19.54 18.26
C GLU A 389 41.22 18.45 18.30
N TYR A 390 42.03 18.37 17.24
CA TYR A 390 43.14 17.43 17.11
C TYR A 390 44.41 18.13 17.55
N ARG A 391 45.19 17.54 18.46
CA ARG A 391 46.46 18.09 18.95
C ARG A 391 47.61 17.13 18.70
N VAL A 392 48.76 17.70 18.38
CA VAL A 392 50.05 17.00 18.31
C VAL A 392 51.02 17.73 19.22
N SER A 393 51.78 16.98 20.01
CA SER A 393 52.86 17.51 20.84
C SER A 393 54.12 16.65 20.67
N VAL A 394 55.29 17.28 20.77
CA VAL A 394 56.59 16.59 20.65
C VAL A 394 57.38 16.81 21.92
N LEU A 395 57.92 15.72 22.46
CA LEU A 395 58.73 15.73 23.67
C LEU A 395 60.13 15.25 23.32
N PHE A 396 61.15 16.00 23.77
CA PHE A 396 62.57 15.66 23.67
C PHE A 396 63.16 15.39 25.05
N ASP A 397 64.22 14.60 25.14
CA ASP A 397 64.98 14.44 26.39
C ASP A 397 65.74 15.73 26.76
N ASP A 398 66.31 16.45 25.78
CA ASP A 398 66.80 17.82 25.99
C ASP A 398 65.64 18.82 25.85
N SER A 399 65.03 19.12 27.00
CA SER A 399 63.88 20.03 27.12
C SER A 399 64.22 21.52 26.91
N THR A 400 65.50 21.86 26.78
CA THR A 400 65.95 23.26 26.60
C THR A 400 66.50 23.52 25.21
N ASN A 401 66.91 22.45 24.51
CA ASN A 401 67.64 22.50 23.25
C ASN A 401 68.84 23.47 23.30
N GLN A 402 69.48 23.66 24.47
CA GLN A 402 70.54 24.66 24.67
C GLN A 402 71.73 24.46 23.73
N ASN A 403 71.99 23.21 23.33
CA ASN A 403 73.08 22.87 22.40
C ASN A 403 72.63 22.75 20.93
N SER A 404 71.38 23.10 20.61
CA SER A 404 70.79 22.91 19.28
C SER A 404 70.94 21.47 18.74
N LYS A 405 70.87 20.48 19.65
CA LYS A 405 71.05 19.07 19.32
C LYS A 405 69.75 18.34 19.03
N ASN A 406 68.59 18.92 19.32
CA ASN A 406 67.31 18.32 18.96
C ASN A 406 67.17 18.28 17.44
N VAL A 407 66.80 17.11 16.93
CA VAL A 407 66.47 16.97 15.51
C VAL A 407 65.23 17.80 15.18
N TYR A 408 65.18 18.31 13.95
CA TYR A 408 63.96 18.91 13.44
C TYR A 408 62.87 17.84 13.30
N ALA A 409 61.86 17.93 14.16
CA ALA A 409 60.73 17.01 14.15
C ALA A 409 59.53 17.66 13.46
N ARG A 410 58.84 16.90 12.62
CA ARG A 410 57.59 17.31 11.96
C ARG A 410 56.53 16.21 12.00
N PRO A 411 56.00 15.87 13.19
CA PRO A 411 54.89 14.94 13.26
C PRO A 411 53.58 15.62 12.84
N ILE A 412 52.70 14.82 12.24
CA ILE A 412 51.43 15.26 11.69
C ILE A 412 50.34 14.28 12.12
N PHE A 413 49.27 14.79 12.71
CA PHE A 413 48.00 14.11 12.85
C PHE A 413 47.16 14.43 11.63
N THR A 414 46.66 13.42 10.94
CA THR A 414 45.63 13.57 9.91
C THR A 414 44.41 12.72 10.26
N ASN A 415 43.28 13.36 10.52
CA ASN A 415 41.98 12.71 10.63
C ASN A 415 41.35 12.61 9.24
N TYR A 416 41.19 11.40 8.71
CA TYR A 416 40.55 11.19 7.41
C TYR A 416 39.03 11.25 7.52
N SER A 417 38.47 10.73 8.61
CA SER A 417 37.04 10.79 8.87
C SER A 417 36.76 10.57 10.35
N SER A 418 35.81 11.33 10.89
CA SER A 418 35.16 11.05 12.16
C SER A 418 33.65 11.08 11.98
N LEU A 419 32.93 10.32 12.79
CA LEU A 419 31.47 10.30 12.79
C LEU A 419 30.90 9.94 14.15
N PHE A 420 29.67 10.39 14.41
CA PHE A 420 28.85 9.95 15.52
C PHE A 420 27.70 9.11 14.98
N LEU A 421 27.58 7.87 15.45
CA LEU A 421 26.43 6.99 15.20
C LEU A 421 25.57 7.00 16.43
N LYS A 422 24.27 7.30 16.32
CA LYS A 422 23.30 7.00 17.36
C LYS A 422 22.98 5.50 17.31
N ILE A 423 23.10 4.84 18.45
CA ILE A 423 22.88 3.38 18.64
C ILE A 423 21.48 3.14 19.17
#